data_AF-A2EV68-F1
#
_entry.id   AF-A2EV68-F1
#
_cell.length_a   1.000
_cell.length_b   1.000
_cell.length_c   1.000
_cell.angle_alpha   90.00
_cell.angle_beta   90.00
_cell.angle_gamma   90.00
#
_symmetry.space_group_name_H-M   'P 1'
#
loop_
_entity.id
_entity.type
_entity.pdbx_description
1 polymer ?
#
loop_
_entity_poly.entity_id
_entity_poly.type
_entity_poly.pdbx_seq_one_letter_code
_entity_poly.pdbx_strand_id
1 'polypeptide(L)'
;MSENGEDVEEINLDEDEDVYVPNDTTLNANATILQNIVNNYNLIVYSKPAQLVGCFVRLSIPKSFLPLSIQTVLGFFSSENILDIDFELDGFNWKKKPISLDVSHPIYKKQYIGRVYIESVINKFFSENYKPKQYYKSAVLILSSPGTSDSTLVNKLSNEGYDLIAVENVLKYFNNNYENAQKFLMTGECNENHQHIAFEYNDCPLLYLTLEICEAFLGIYNHCIICGDEIDMPGIKPTTCKKQLCNFTFQELGVGNSLYSEIQRDQNVADLLLTLFACALDDKYYLPCPTEFELTKMKEIFQELPSLKTIMENCQNDNDIQKFIGDEPFNLVKWIILSNRAQIYCLPNTLKPSIFNKDCIMFMTFLSSPQKDENFNKLKSSYGSTFLFHGSHLTRWHSILRNGLVNATGTNMEVNGSKFGPGIYFSRESDVSLPYARNCENKYINSALGRVISLMSLCEVAKTPDLKDQGRVHTLQDANAVIVRFILVNVKGSYDVIATPPIDIPTIKDVLELQKSSN
;
A
#
# COMPACT_ATOMS: atom_id res chain seq x y z
N MET A 1 92.57 -51.31 -3.33
CA MET A 1 92.26 -50.61 -2.07
C MET A 1 91.77 -49.25 -2.49
N SER A 2 90.46 -49.11 -2.75
CA SER A 2 89.35 -48.81 -1.80
C SER A 2 88.94 -47.35 -2.02
N GLU A 3 87.79 -47.14 -2.68
CA GLU A 3 86.55 -46.50 -2.14
C GLU A 3 86.62 -44.95 -2.20
N ASN A 4 85.64 -44.12 -2.61
CA ASN A 4 84.22 -44.13 -2.99
C ASN A 4 84.06 -42.99 -4.04
N GLY A 5 83.11 -42.88 -4.98
CA GLY A 5 81.67 -43.16 -4.95
C GLY A 5 80.92 -41.81 -5.04
N GLU A 6 80.30 -41.51 -6.18
CA GLU A 6 79.10 -40.64 -6.33
C GLU A 6 78.61 -40.74 -7.79
N ASP A 7 77.55 -41.53 -8.00
CA ASP A 7 76.81 -41.69 -9.25
C ASP A 7 75.57 -40.78 -9.25
N VAL A 8 75.28 -40.16 -10.40
CA VAL A 8 74.03 -39.45 -10.71
C VAL A 8 73.25 -40.34 -11.68
N GLU A 9 72.14 -40.94 -11.23
CA GLU A 9 71.21 -41.68 -12.09
C GLU A 9 69.95 -40.86 -12.40
N GLU A 10 69.66 -40.74 -13.70
CA GLU A 10 68.37 -40.29 -14.26
C GLU A 10 67.30 -41.33 -13.95
N ILE A 11 66.15 -40.88 -13.43
CA ILE A 11 64.98 -41.72 -13.17
C ILE A 11 63.95 -41.51 -14.30
N ASN A 12 63.67 -42.61 -15.00
CA ASN A 12 62.59 -42.78 -15.96
C ASN A 12 61.22 -42.49 -15.36
N LEU A 13 60.39 -41.79 -16.14
CA LEU A 13 58.96 -41.59 -15.91
C LEU A 13 58.21 -42.75 -16.55
N ASP A 14 57.55 -43.59 -15.74
CA ASP A 14 56.40 -44.42 -16.14
C ASP A 14 55.70 -44.89 -14.86
N GLU A 15 54.62 -44.22 -14.44
CA GLU A 15 53.52 -44.86 -13.69
C GLU A 15 52.19 -44.20 -14.09
N ASP A 16 51.34 -45.02 -14.71
CA ASP A 16 49.93 -44.75 -14.99
C ASP A 16 49.14 -44.63 -13.68
N GLU A 17 48.65 -43.42 -13.36
CA GLU A 17 47.46 -43.25 -12.53
C GLU A 17 46.34 -42.67 -13.40
N ASP A 18 45.34 -43.52 -13.70
CA ASP A 18 44.09 -43.11 -14.33
C ASP A 18 43.39 -42.06 -13.45
N VAL A 19 43.59 -40.78 -13.77
CA VAL A 19 42.82 -39.67 -13.21
C VAL A 19 41.41 -39.76 -13.79
N TYR A 20 40.46 -40.26 -12.99
CA TYR A 20 39.04 -40.08 -13.25
C TYR A 20 38.72 -38.58 -13.17
N VAL A 21 38.75 -37.91 -14.32
CA VAL A 21 38.19 -36.57 -14.50
C VAL A 21 36.68 -36.74 -14.72
N PRO A 22 35.81 -36.29 -13.79
CA PRO A 22 34.38 -36.29 -14.05
C PRO A 22 34.11 -35.43 -15.29
N ASN A 23 33.48 -36.00 -16.31
CA ASN A 23 33.12 -35.29 -17.54
C ASN A 23 32.30 -34.02 -17.22
N ASP A 24 32.89 -32.86 -17.51
CA ASP A 24 32.34 -31.50 -17.40
C ASP A 24 31.20 -31.21 -18.42
N THR A 25 30.71 -32.25 -19.10
CA THR A 25 29.68 -32.15 -20.15
C THR A 25 28.29 -31.87 -19.56
N THR A 26 27.99 -32.35 -18.35
CA THR A 26 26.71 -32.09 -17.67
C THR A 26 26.60 -30.66 -17.12
N LEU A 27 27.71 -30.10 -16.63
CA LEU A 27 27.77 -28.70 -16.18
C LEU A 27 27.58 -27.73 -17.35
N ASN A 28 28.20 -28.01 -18.49
CA ASN A 28 28.05 -27.23 -19.71
C ASN A 28 26.62 -27.33 -20.30
N ALA A 29 26.01 -28.52 -20.29
CA ALA A 29 24.63 -28.72 -20.74
C ALA A 29 23.62 -27.96 -19.86
N ASN A 30 23.77 -28.01 -18.54
CA ASN A 30 22.89 -27.31 -17.61
C ASN A 30 23.06 -25.78 -17.67
N ALA A 31 24.29 -25.29 -17.84
CA ALA A 31 24.56 -23.87 -18.08
C ALA A 31 23.89 -23.38 -19.38
N THR A 32 23.90 -24.20 -20.43
CA THR A 32 23.20 -23.91 -21.70
C THR A 32 21.69 -23.85 -21.50
N ILE A 33 21.09 -24.77 -20.73
CA ILE A 33 19.66 -24.74 -20.39
C ILE A 33 19.31 -23.45 -19.65
N LEU A 34 20.11 -23.06 -18.65
CA LEU A 34 19.87 -21.83 -17.90
C LEU A 34 19.97 -20.58 -18.80
N GLN A 35 20.95 -20.54 -19.71
CA GLN A 35 21.07 -19.47 -20.69
C GLN A 35 19.84 -19.40 -21.61
N ASN A 36 19.29 -20.53 -22.04
CA ASN A 36 18.07 -20.57 -22.84
C ASN A 36 16.86 -20.04 -22.06
N ILE A 37 16.74 -20.36 -20.77
CA ILE A 37 15.67 -19.83 -19.90
C ILE A 37 15.77 -18.30 -19.81
N VAL A 38 16.97 -17.76 -19.62
CA VAL A 38 17.22 -16.31 -19.56
C VAL A 38 16.91 -15.64 -20.91
N ASN A 39 17.27 -16.28 -22.02
CA ASN A 39 16.96 -15.77 -23.35
C ASN A 39 15.43 -15.75 -23.59
N ASN A 40 14.72 -16.83 -23.25
CA ASN A 40 13.26 -16.89 -23.33
C ASN A 40 12.58 -15.80 -22.50
N TYR A 41 13.09 -15.56 -21.28
CA TYR A 41 12.61 -14.47 -20.42
C TYR A 41 12.78 -13.11 -21.10
N ASN A 42 13.97 -12.85 -21.64
CA ASN A 42 14.33 -11.58 -22.28
C ASN A 42 13.55 -11.29 -23.57
N LEU A 43 13.04 -12.32 -24.26
CA LEU A 43 12.15 -12.16 -25.41
C LEU A 43 10.80 -11.53 -25.03
N ILE A 44 10.31 -11.79 -23.82
CA ILE A 44 8.99 -11.30 -23.37
C ILE A 44 9.10 -10.08 -22.48
N VAL A 45 10.09 -10.06 -21.58
CA VAL A 45 10.33 -8.98 -20.62
C VAL A 45 11.53 -8.12 -21.10
N TYR A 46 11.40 -7.53 -22.29
CA TYR A 46 12.50 -6.79 -22.92
C TYR A 46 12.81 -5.44 -22.24
N SER A 47 11.83 -4.88 -21.51
CA SER A 47 11.97 -3.57 -20.85
C SER A 47 12.93 -3.61 -19.65
N LYS A 48 13.05 -4.78 -19.01
CA LYS A 48 13.99 -5.06 -17.91
C LYS A 48 14.54 -6.49 -18.06
N PRO A 49 15.53 -6.71 -18.94
CA PRO A 49 16.07 -8.03 -19.21
C PRO A 49 16.84 -8.58 -18.00
N ALA A 50 16.75 -9.89 -17.79
CA ALA A 50 17.58 -10.62 -16.84
C ALA A 50 19.00 -10.83 -17.40
N GLN A 51 19.97 -10.87 -16.49
CA GLN A 51 21.38 -11.10 -16.80
C GLN A 51 21.84 -12.42 -16.18
N LEU A 52 22.70 -13.15 -16.89
CA LEU A 52 23.38 -14.33 -16.38
C LEU A 52 24.88 -13.99 -16.25
N VAL A 53 25.42 -14.03 -15.03
CA VAL A 53 26.84 -13.79 -14.74
C VAL A 53 27.41 -15.06 -14.11
N GLY A 54 28.06 -15.90 -14.91
CA GLY A 54 28.44 -17.25 -14.47
C GLY A 54 27.19 -18.10 -14.22
N CYS A 55 26.99 -18.53 -12.97
CA CYS A 55 25.77 -19.25 -12.54
C CYS A 55 24.74 -18.36 -11.84
N PHE A 56 25.03 -17.06 -11.69
CA PHE A 56 24.13 -16.11 -11.03
C PHE A 56 23.15 -15.50 -12.01
N VAL A 57 21.87 -15.69 -11.74
CA VAL A 57 20.78 -14.99 -12.42
C VAL A 57 20.49 -13.70 -11.67
N ARG A 58 20.50 -12.58 -12.40
CA ARG A 58 20.15 -11.25 -11.89
C ARG A 58 18.95 -10.72 -12.63
N LEU A 59 17.93 -10.27 -11.91
CA LEU A 59 16.79 -9.58 -12.50
C LEU A 59 16.33 -8.42 -11.61
N SER A 60 15.72 -7.43 -12.25
CA SER A 60 15.09 -6.32 -11.56
C SER A 60 13.62 -6.25 -11.93
N ILE A 61 12.78 -6.01 -10.93
CA ILE A 61 11.34 -5.81 -11.12
C ILE A 61 11.07 -4.30 -11.14
N PRO A 62 10.57 -3.73 -12.26
CA PRO A 62 10.29 -2.29 -12.34
C PRO A 62 9.09 -1.89 -11.48
N LYS A 63 8.97 -0.63 -11.09
CA LYS A 63 7.75 -0.13 -10.41
C LYS A 63 6.56 0.05 -11.34
N SER A 64 6.79 0.12 -12.65
CA SER A 64 5.78 0.45 -13.66
C SER A 64 4.60 -0.53 -13.68
N PHE A 65 4.79 -1.80 -13.30
CA PHE A 65 3.68 -2.76 -13.23
C PHE A 65 2.71 -2.47 -12.07
N LEU A 66 3.11 -1.70 -11.04
CA LEU A 66 2.24 -1.39 -9.92
C LEU A 66 1.37 -0.15 -10.22
N PRO A 67 0.07 -0.17 -9.88
CA PRO A 67 -0.74 1.04 -9.82
C PRO A 67 -0.11 2.12 -8.94
N LEU A 68 -0.31 3.40 -9.30
CA LEU A 68 0.28 4.54 -8.59
C LEU A 68 -0.08 4.57 -7.10
N SER A 69 -1.32 4.20 -6.77
CA SER A 69 -1.79 4.10 -5.38
C SER A 69 -0.99 3.08 -4.57
N ILE A 70 -0.61 1.94 -5.16
CA ILE A 70 0.18 0.92 -4.48
C ILE A 70 1.65 1.36 -4.37
N GLN A 71 2.21 1.96 -5.43
CA GLN A 71 3.58 2.48 -5.39
C GLN A 71 3.79 3.46 -4.22
N THR A 72 2.85 4.37 -4.00
CA THR A 72 2.84 5.29 -2.86
C THR A 72 2.99 4.60 -1.54
N VAL A 73 2.16 3.58 -1.36
CA VAL A 73 1.87 3.06 -0.04
C VAL A 73 2.95 2.09 0.38
N LEU A 74 3.56 1.45 -0.60
CA LEU A 74 4.77 0.67 -0.45
C LEU A 74 6.04 1.52 -0.36
N GLY A 75 5.95 2.84 -0.60
CA GLY A 75 7.11 3.74 -0.59
C GLY A 75 8.02 3.58 -1.81
N PHE A 76 7.55 2.98 -2.90
CA PHE A 76 8.35 2.62 -4.09
C PHE A 76 8.51 3.76 -5.11
N PHE A 77 8.36 5.02 -4.69
CA PHE A 77 8.58 6.15 -5.60
C PHE A 77 10.04 6.47 -5.87
N SER A 78 10.89 6.20 -4.88
CA SER A 78 12.26 6.67 -4.81
C SER A 78 13.20 6.00 -5.81
N SER A 79 12.80 4.87 -6.41
CA SER A 79 13.60 4.12 -7.39
C SER A 79 12.75 3.75 -8.61
N GLU A 80 13.37 3.43 -9.75
CA GLU A 80 12.68 2.83 -10.90
C GLU A 80 12.33 1.36 -10.69
N ASN A 81 13.11 0.65 -9.87
CA ASN A 81 12.92 -0.76 -9.58
C ASN A 81 12.42 -0.92 -8.14
N ILE A 82 11.49 -1.84 -7.94
CA ILE A 82 11.00 -2.17 -6.59
C ILE A 82 11.86 -3.24 -5.92
N LEU A 83 12.45 -4.14 -6.72
CA LEU A 83 13.31 -5.21 -6.25
C LEU A 83 14.39 -5.49 -7.27
N ASP A 84 15.60 -5.73 -6.76
CA ASP A 84 16.67 -6.44 -7.43
C ASP A 84 16.79 -7.83 -6.79
N ILE A 85 16.87 -8.85 -7.63
CA ILE A 85 16.86 -10.25 -7.24
C ILE A 85 18.09 -10.91 -7.86
N ASP A 86 18.94 -11.46 -7.00
CA ASP A 86 20.14 -12.19 -7.38
C ASP A 86 20.07 -13.59 -6.77
N PHE A 87 20.21 -14.64 -7.59
CA PHE A 87 20.21 -16.00 -7.06
C PHE A 87 21.05 -16.97 -7.88
N GLU A 88 21.46 -18.05 -7.21
CA GLU A 88 22.19 -19.17 -7.79
C GLU A 88 21.46 -20.48 -7.47
N LEU A 89 21.07 -21.21 -8.49
CA LEU A 89 20.33 -22.47 -8.34
C LEU A 89 21.22 -23.58 -7.81
N ASP A 90 20.67 -24.40 -6.91
CA ASP A 90 21.33 -25.63 -6.47
C ASP A 90 21.17 -26.71 -7.55
N GLY A 91 22.27 -27.01 -8.25
CA GLY A 91 22.28 -28.00 -9.33
C GLY A 91 21.32 -27.66 -10.46
N PHE A 92 21.11 -26.36 -10.76
CA PHE A 92 20.17 -25.88 -11.78
C PHE A 92 18.70 -26.29 -11.55
N ASN A 93 18.36 -26.67 -10.32
CA ASN A 93 17.03 -27.19 -9.99
C ASN A 93 16.09 -26.09 -9.48
N TRP A 94 15.00 -25.84 -10.22
CA TRP A 94 13.97 -24.87 -9.88
C TRP A 94 12.97 -25.34 -8.82
N LYS A 95 13.01 -26.61 -8.42
CA LYS A 95 12.15 -27.22 -7.38
C LYS A 95 12.87 -27.38 -6.03
N LYS A 96 14.08 -26.83 -5.91
CA LYS A 96 14.89 -26.82 -4.71
C LYS A 96 15.28 -25.40 -4.38
N LYS A 97 15.43 -25.11 -3.08
CA LYS A 97 15.90 -23.81 -2.61
C LYS A 97 17.26 -23.47 -3.26
N PRO A 98 17.45 -22.24 -3.76
CA PRO A 98 18.73 -21.76 -4.29
C PRO A 98 19.86 -21.84 -3.25
N ILE A 99 21.11 -21.99 -3.72
CA ILE A 99 22.33 -21.93 -2.90
C ILE A 99 22.47 -20.53 -2.30
N SER A 100 22.23 -19.52 -3.13
CA SER A 100 22.21 -18.12 -2.73
C SER A 100 20.96 -17.46 -3.30
N LEU A 101 20.37 -16.57 -2.50
CA LEU A 101 19.20 -15.78 -2.86
C LEU A 101 19.26 -14.45 -2.10
N ASP A 102 19.46 -13.36 -2.82
CA ASP A 102 19.29 -12.01 -2.31
C ASP A 102 18.12 -11.33 -3.03
N VAL A 103 17.22 -10.77 -2.23
CA VAL A 103 16.03 -10.05 -2.69
C VAL A 103 16.02 -8.74 -1.93
N SER A 104 16.33 -7.64 -2.61
CA SER A 104 16.49 -6.35 -1.97
C SER A 104 15.92 -5.21 -2.80
N HIS A 105 15.38 -4.20 -2.13
CA HIS A 105 15.02 -2.95 -2.78
C HIS A 105 16.29 -2.12 -3.01
N PRO A 106 16.45 -1.42 -4.15
CA PRO A 106 17.68 -0.68 -4.49
C PRO A 106 18.15 0.28 -3.38
N ILE A 107 17.20 1.02 -2.80
CA ILE A 107 17.41 2.00 -1.71
C ILE A 107 17.24 1.36 -0.33
N TYR A 108 16.04 0.85 -0.01
CA TYR A 108 15.71 0.31 1.31
C TYR A 108 16.37 -1.05 1.66
N LYS A 109 17.13 -1.64 0.73
CA LYS A 109 17.80 -2.94 0.90
C LYS A 109 16.82 -4.00 1.39
N LYS A 110 17.00 -4.55 2.59
CA LYS A 110 16.13 -5.59 3.17
C LYS A 110 15.00 -5.04 4.06
N GLN A 111 14.75 -3.73 4.01
CA GLN A 111 13.75 -3.04 4.83
C GLN A 111 12.55 -2.56 3.98
N TYR A 112 12.28 -3.18 2.84
CA TYR A 112 11.13 -2.83 2.01
C TYR A 112 9.83 -3.49 2.52
N ILE A 113 8.71 -2.82 2.24
CA ILE A 113 7.38 -3.27 2.64
C ILE A 113 7.00 -4.52 1.83
N GLY A 114 6.56 -5.57 2.54
CA GLY A 114 6.16 -6.83 1.94
C GLY A 114 7.22 -7.92 1.93
N ARG A 115 8.45 -7.62 2.37
CA ARG A 115 9.58 -8.55 2.34
C ARG A 115 9.27 -9.96 2.84
N VAL A 116 8.69 -10.10 4.03
CA VAL A 116 8.42 -11.43 4.62
C VAL A 116 7.45 -12.24 3.75
N TYR A 117 6.42 -11.61 3.20
CA TYR A 117 5.51 -12.28 2.28
C TYR A 117 6.19 -12.64 0.96
N ILE A 118 6.97 -11.72 0.36
CA ILE A 118 7.69 -12.00 -0.89
C ILE A 118 8.71 -13.14 -0.70
N GLU A 119 9.48 -13.14 0.38
CA GLU A 119 10.38 -14.25 0.72
C GLU A 119 9.60 -15.56 0.88
N SER A 120 8.41 -15.54 1.49
CA SER A 120 7.54 -16.72 1.57
C SER A 120 7.09 -17.23 0.19
N VAL A 121 6.70 -16.32 -0.71
CA VAL A 121 6.29 -16.64 -2.08
C VAL A 121 7.45 -17.28 -2.85
N ILE A 122 8.65 -16.69 -2.78
CA ILE A 122 9.84 -17.21 -3.45
C ILE A 122 10.23 -18.58 -2.89
N ASN A 123 10.17 -18.77 -1.57
CA ASN A 123 10.44 -20.07 -0.96
C ASN A 123 9.42 -21.15 -1.38
N LYS A 124 8.13 -20.78 -1.50
CA LYS A 124 7.09 -21.70 -2.02
C LYS A 124 7.32 -22.03 -3.50
N PHE A 125 7.78 -21.07 -4.29
CA PHE A 125 8.10 -21.26 -5.70
C PHE A 125 9.20 -22.30 -5.91
N PHE A 126 10.29 -22.23 -5.13
CA PHE A 126 11.41 -23.18 -5.18
C PHE A 126 11.14 -24.50 -4.44
N SER A 127 9.88 -24.94 -4.35
CA SER A 127 9.49 -26.19 -3.68
C SER A 127 9.02 -27.25 -4.68
N GLU A 128 9.14 -28.52 -4.30
CA GLU A 128 8.71 -29.65 -5.13
C GLU A 128 7.22 -29.63 -5.49
N ASN A 129 6.41 -29.01 -4.62
CA ASN A 129 4.96 -28.97 -4.75
C ASN A 129 4.46 -27.72 -5.48
N TYR A 130 5.36 -26.84 -5.95
CA TYR A 130 4.95 -25.64 -6.68
C TYR A 130 4.20 -26.00 -7.96
N LYS A 131 3.10 -25.30 -8.20
CA LYS A 131 2.34 -25.35 -9.44
C LYS A 131 2.01 -23.92 -9.86
N PRO A 132 2.25 -23.56 -11.13
CA PRO A 132 1.82 -22.27 -11.67
C PRO A 132 0.33 -22.03 -11.49
N LYS A 133 -0.05 -20.78 -11.26
CA LYS A 133 -1.45 -20.34 -11.28
C LYS A 133 -2.01 -20.46 -12.70
N GLN A 134 -3.32 -20.65 -12.80
CA GLN A 134 -4.02 -20.63 -14.08
C GLN A 134 -4.04 -19.23 -14.71
N TYR A 135 -3.94 -18.18 -13.89
CA TYR A 135 -4.06 -16.80 -14.30
C TYR A 135 -3.14 -15.89 -13.48
N TYR A 136 -2.54 -14.88 -14.12
CA TYR A 136 -1.64 -13.90 -13.49
C TYR A 136 -2.01 -12.49 -13.94
N LYS A 137 -2.66 -11.69 -13.08
CA LYS A 137 -3.00 -10.28 -13.38
C LYS A 137 -1.77 -9.49 -13.79
N SER A 138 -0.66 -9.76 -13.11
CA SER A 138 0.64 -9.14 -13.34
C SER A 138 1.16 -9.30 -14.77
N ALA A 139 0.76 -10.36 -15.47
CA ALA A 139 1.28 -10.59 -16.81
C ALA A 139 0.72 -9.61 -17.86
N VAL A 140 -0.48 -9.04 -17.66
CA VAL A 140 -0.98 -7.96 -18.54
C VAL A 140 -0.06 -6.74 -18.50
N LEU A 141 0.59 -6.50 -17.36
CA LEU A 141 1.44 -5.33 -17.11
C LEU A 141 2.90 -5.58 -17.53
N ILE A 142 3.36 -6.82 -17.38
CA ILE A 142 4.77 -7.18 -17.54
C ILE A 142 5.06 -7.79 -18.91
N LEU A 143 4.13 -8.57 -19.46
CA LEU A 143 4.35 -9.25 -20.73
C LEU A 143 4.12 -8.28 -21.89
N SER A 144 4.97 -8.41 -22.90
CA SER A 144 4.80 -7.72 -24.16
C SER A 144 3.62 -8.32 -24.92
N SER A 145 2.51 -7.58 -25.00
CA SER A 145 1.37 -7.98 -25.82
C SER A 145 1.64 -7.63 -27.30
N PRO A 146 1.34 -8.52 -28.26
CA PRO A 146 1.45 -8.19 -29.68
C PRO A 146 0.43 -7.12 -30.06
N GLY A 147 0.85 -6.10 -30.83
CA GLY A 147 -0.02 -5.02 -31.30
C GLY A 147 0.58 -3.62 -31.15
N THR A 148 -0.13 -2.61 -31.64
CA THR A 148 0.25 -1.19 -31.51
C THR A 148 -0.72 -0.45 -30.61
N SER A 149 -0.18 0.31 -29.66
CA SER A 149 -0.96 1.22 -28.82
C SER A 149 -1.26 2.52 -29.58
N ASP A 150 -2.49 3.03 -29.45
CA ASP A 150 -2.91 4.31 -30.00
C ASP A 150 -2.23 5.45 -29.24
N SER A 151 -1.40 6.25 -29.92
CA SER A 151 -0.63 7.33 -29.31
C SER A 151 -1.50 8.42 -28.68
N THR A 152 -2.73 8.63 -29.16
CA THR A 152 -3.67 9.59 -28.56
C THR A 152 -4.20 9.09 -27.22
N LEU A 153 -4.52 7.79 -27.11
CA LEU A 153 -4.95 7.17 -25.87
C LEU A 153 -3.80 7.03 -24.87
N VAL A 154 -2.59 6.71 -25.37
CA VAL A 154 -1.37 6.69 -24.55
C VAL A 154 -1.16 8.06 -23.91
N ASN A 155 -1.14 9.13 -24.70
CA ASN A 155 -0.97 10.49 -24.17
C ASN A 155 -2.06 10.86 -23.16
N LYS A 156 -3.31 10.45 -23.40
CA LYS A 156 -4.42 10.71 -22.49
C LYS A 156 -4.20 10.04 -21.13
N LEU A 157 -3.91 8.74 -21.11
CA LEU A 157 -3.67 7.98 -19.88
C LEU A 157 -2.34 8.38 -19.20
N SER A 158 -1.30 8.71 -19.95
CA SER A 158 -0.05 9.24 -19.38
C SER A 158 -0.26 10.60 -18.71
N ASN A 159 -1.09 11.48 -19.30
CA ASN A 159 -1.48 12.74 -18.66
C ASN A 159 -2.30 12.53 -17.37
N GLU A 160 -3.07 11.44 -17.30
CA GLU A 160 -3.73 10.99 -16.06
C GLU A 160 -2.74 10.48 -14.99
N GLY A 161 -1.46 10.29 -15.35
CA GLY A 161 -0.37 9.95 -14.41
C GLY A 161 0.02 8.47 -14.39
N TYR A 162 -0.47 7.67 -15.33
CA TYR A 162 -0.05 6.28 -15.47
C TYR A 162 1.32 6.18 -16.17
N ASP A 163 2.12 5.18 -15.76
CA ASP A 163 3.42 4.90 -16.36
C ASP A 163 3.28 4.57 -17.85
N LEU A 164 4.12 5.19 -18.69
CA LEU A 164 4.04 5.06 -20.14
C LEU A 164 4.08 3.60 -20.60
N ILE A 165 4.97 2.80 -20.02
CA ILE A 165 5.16 1.40 -20.41
C ILE A 165 3.94 0.58 -19.99
N ALA A 166 3.41 0.82 -18.80
CA ALA A 166 2.20 0.17 -18.33
C ALA A 166 1.00 0.52 -19.21
N VAL A 167 0.84 1.79 -19.57
CA VAL A 167 -0.24 2.26 -20.47
C VAL A 167 -0.16 1.58 -21.83
N GLU A 168 1.03 1.52 -22.43
CA GLU A 168 1.22 0.87 -23.72
C GLU A 168 0.87 -0.62 -23.68
N ASN A 169 1.32 -1.34 -22.66
CA ASN A 169 1.04 -2.78 -22.51
C ASN A 169 -0.44 -3.05 -22.29
N VAL A 170 -1.09 -2.26 -21.42
CA VAL A 170 -2.51 -2.40 -21.13
C VAL A 170 -3.37 -2.05 -22.34
N LEU A 171 -3.05 -0.97 -23.07
CA LEU A 171 -3.78 -0.61 -24.29
C LEU A 171 -3.63 -1.68 -25.38
N LYS A 172 -2.44 -2.25 -25.55
CA LYS A 172 -2.23 -3.37 -26.48
C LYS A 172 -3.10 -4.58 -26.09
N TYR A 173 -3.10 -4.93 -24.80
CA TYR A 173 -3.89 -6.06 -24.29
C TYR A 173 -5.40 -5.88 -24.52
N PHE A 174 -5.93 -4.68 -24.26
CA PHE A 174 -7.35 -4.38 -24.45
C PHE A 174 -7.72 -3.90 -25.86
N ASN A 175 -6.86 -4.12 -26.87
CA ASN A 175 -7.08 -3.70 -28.25
C ASN A 175 -7.47 -2.22 -28.38
N ASN A 176 -6.77 -1.35 -27.65
CA ASN A 176 -7.02 0.09 -27.55
C ASN A 176 -8.42 0.47 -27.00
N ASN A 177 -9.08 -0.41 -26.24
CA ASN A 177 -10.28 -0.04 -25.49
C ASN A 177 -9.91 0.80 -24.25
N TYR A 178 -10.18 2.10 -24.31
CA TYR A 178 -9.85 3.05 -23.25
C TYR A 178 -10.53 2.74 -21.90
N GLU A 179 -11.82 2.40 -21.89
CA GLU A 179 -12.55 2.15 -20.63
C GLU A 179 -12.00 0.92 -19.89
N ASN A 180 -11.75 -0.18 -20.60
CA ASN A 180 -11.17 -1.38 -20.03
C ASN A 180 -9.72 -1.14 -19.58
N ALA A 181 -8.93 -0.42 -20.38
CA ALA A 181 -7.55 -0.08 -20.05
C ALA A 181 -7.47 0.81 -18.81
N GLN A 182 -8.27 1.87 -18.75
CA GLN A 182 -8.35 2.77 -17.61
C GLN A 182 -8.83 2.01 -16.35
N LYS A 183 -9.88 1.19 -16.47
CA LYS A 183 -10.38 0.37 -15.35
C LYS A 183 -9.27 -0.55 -14.82
N PHE A 184 -8.54 -1.23 -15.70
CA PHE A 184 -7.46 -2.13 -15.30
C PHE A 184 -6.28 -1.38 -14.68
N LEU A 185 -5.84 -0.26 -15.25
CA LEU A 185 -4.77 0.58 -14.68
C LEU A 185 -5.14 1.13 -13.28
N MET A 186 -6.43 1.38 -13.05
CA MET A 186 -6.94 1.82 -11.76
C MET A 186 -7.07 0.69 -10.73
N THR A 187 -7.59 -0.47 -11.14
CA THR A 187 -8.09 -1.51 -10.22
C THR A 187 -7.27 -2.79 -10.22
N GLY A 188 -6.49 -3.03 -11.27
CA GLY A 188 -5.83 -4.31 -11.54
C GLY A 188 -6.80 -5.44 -11.88
N GLU A 189 -8.10 -5.17 -12.09
CA GLU A 189 -9.11 -6.17 -12.43
C GLU A 189 -9.28 -6.32 -13.94
N CYS A 190 -9.25 -7.57 -14.40
CA CYS A 190 -9.50 -7.94 -15.78
C CYS A 190 -10.61 -8.98 -15.83
N ASN A 191 -11.49 -8.91 -16.83
CA ASN A 191 -12.44 -9.98 -17.10
C ASN A 191 -11.65 -11.19 -17.61
N GLU A 192 -11.90 -12.36 -17.02
CA GLU A 192 -11.23 -13.62 -17.35
C GLU A 192 -11.50 -14.02 -18.80
N ASN A 193 -10.65 -13.61 -19.73
CA ASN A 193 -10.65 -14.14 -21.09
C ASN A 193 -9.21 -14.20 -21.62
N HIS A 194 -8.70 -15.43 -21.67
CA HIS A 194 -7.51 -15.89 -22.39
C HIS A 194 -6.27 -14.96 -22.30
N GLN A 195 -5.64 -14.93 -21.14
CA GLN A 195 -4.25 -14.49 -21.06
C GLN A 195 -3.34 -15.52 -21.72
N HIS A 196 -2.64 -15.11 -22.78
CA HIS A 196 -1.69 -15.97 -23.48
C HIS A 196 -0.27 -15.73 -22.97
N ILE A 197 0.19 -16.57 -22.03
CA ILE A 197 1.61 -16.63 -21.66
C ILE A 197 2.32 -17.50 -22.70
N ALA A 198 3.30 -16.95 -23.42
CA ALA A 198 3.87 -17.64 -24.59
C ALA A 198 4.77 -18.84 -24.25
N PHE A 199 5.19 -18.99 -22.98
CA PHE A 199 6.01 -20.11 -22.52
C PHE A 199 5.33 -20.85 -21.37
N GLU A 200 5.38 -22.18 -21.39
CA GLU A 200 5.00 -22.98 -20.22
C GLU A 200 6.06 -22.86 -19.12
N TYR A 201 5.70 -23.25 -17.90
CA TYR A 201 6.60 -23.17 -16.75
C TYR A 201 7.90 -23.95 -16.95
N ASN A 202 7.87 -25.08 -17.64
CA ASN A 202 9.07 -25.88 -17.89
C ASN A 202 10.04 -25.20 -18.87
N ASP A 203 9.53 -24.33 -19.77
CA ASP A 203 10.34 -23.65 -20.77
C ASP A 203 10.96 -22.35 -20.25
N CYS A 204 10.30 -21.68 -19.32
CA CYS A 204 10.79 -20.44 -18.73
C CYS A 204 10.33 -20.26 -17.26
N PRO A 205 10.85 -21.04 -16.31
CA PRO A 205 10.48 -20.92 -14.90
C PRO A 205 10.83 -19.53 -14.32
N LEU A 206 11.87 -18.88 -14.83
CA LEU A 206 12.22 -17.49 -14.47
C LEU A 206 11.05 -16.51 -14.69
N LEU A 207 10.27 -16.69 -15.76
CA LEU A 207 9.10 -15.85 -16.03
C LEU A 207 8.04 -16.01 -14.93
N TYR A 208 7.76 -17.25 -14.54
CA TYR A 208 6.77 -17.55 -13.51
C TYR A 208 7.23 -17.08 -12.13
N LEU A 209 8.53 -17.10 -11.83
CA LEU A 209 9.06 -16.48 -10.61
C LEU A 209 8.74 -14.98 -10.57
N THR A 210 9.03 -14.26 -11.67
CA THR A 210 8.71 -12.83 -11.77
C THR A 210 7.21 -12.58 -11.63
N LEU A 211 6.37 -13.39 -12.31
CA LEU A 211 4.92 -13.28 -12.22
C LEU A 211 4.39 -13.54 -10.81
N GLU A 212 4.90 -14.55 -10.09
CA GLU A 212 4.48 -14.83 -8.71
C GLU A 212 4.79 -13.66 -7.77
N ILE A 213 5.99 -13.07 -7.89
CA ILE A 213 6.39 -11.92 -7.07
C ILE A 213 5.52 -10.70 -7.39
N CYS A 214 5.28 -10.44 -8.67
CA CYS A 214 4.47 -9.30 -9.09
C CYS A 214 2.99 -9.49 -8.69
N GLU A 215 2.46 -10.70 -8.80
CA GLU A 215 1.12 -11.04 -8.34
C GLU A 215 0.98 -10.83 -6.82
N ALA A 216 2.00 -11.19 -6.05
CA ALA A 216 2.03 -10.98 -4.60
C ALA A 216 1.96 -9.49 -4.24
N PHE A 217 2.68 -8.62 -4.97
CA PHE A 217 2.56 -7.17 -4.76
C PHE A 217 1.23 -6.60 -5.22
N LEU A 218 0.67 -7.07 -6.34
CA LEU A 218 -0.67 -6.66 -6.78
C LEU A 218 -1.75 -7.10 -5.77
N GLY A 219 -1.57 -8.24 -5.11
CA GLY A 219 -2.47 -8.76 -4.07
C GLY A 219 -2.18 -8.25 -2.65
N ILE A 220 -1.25 -7.31 -2.46
CA ILE A 220 -0.80 -6.93 -1.11
C ILE A 220 -1.88 -6.20 -0.28
N TYR A 221 -2.91 -5.66 -0.94
CA TYR A 221 -4.02 -4.95 -0.29
C TYR A 221 -5.13 -5.89 0.20
N ASN A 222 -5.21 -7.12 -0.32
CA ASN A 222 -6.21 -8.11 0.06
C ASN A 222 -5.63 -9.37 0.70
N HIS A 223 -4.30 -9.43 0.87
CA HIS A 223 -3.62 -10.50 1.58
C HIS A 223 -2.79 -9.95 2.74
N CYS A 224 -2.55 -10.82 3.73
CA CYS A 224 -1.68 -10.55 4.84
C CYS A 224 -0.23 -10.38 4.37
N ILE A 225 0.39 -9.26 4.71
CA ILE A 225 1.79 -8.93 4.37
C ILE A 225 2.83 -9.87 5.01
N ILE A 226 2.40 -10.79 5.88
CA ILE A 226 3.27 -11.76 6.55
C ILE A 226 3.06 -13.18 6.01
N CYS A 227 1.84 -13.71 6.09
CA CYS A 227 1.56 -15.10 5.70
C CYS A 227 0.98 -15.26 4.28
N GLY A 228 0.47 -14.19 3.69
CA GLY A 228 -0.18 -14.23 2.39
C GLY A 228 -1.61 -14.76 2.38
N ASP A 229 -2.27 -14.93 3.53
CA ASP A 229 -3.69 -15.31 3.58
C ASP A 229 -4.58 -14.11 3.26
N GLU A 230 -5.73 -14.33 2.63
CA GLU A 230 -6.73 -13.29 2.40
C GLU A 230 -7.20 -12.64 3.71
N ILE A 231 -7.50 -11.34 3.66
CA ILE A 231 -7.97 -10.56 4.82
C ILE A 231 -9.42 -10.10 4.64
N ASP A 232 -10.18 -10.16 5.74
CA ASP A 232 -11.62 -9.84 5.75
C ASP A 232 -11.96 -8.39 5.33
N MET A 233 -11.03 -7.47 5.58
CA MET A 233 -11.19 -6.04 5.24
C MET A 233 -9.97 -5.55 4.47
N PRO A 234 -9.95 -5.72 3.13
CA PRO A 234 -8.87 -5.24 2.30
C PRO A 234 -8.77 -3.72 2.34
N GLY A 235 -7.56 -3.20 2.22
CA GLY A 235 -7.29 -1.77 2.27
C GLY A 235 -5.98 -1.46 1.57
N ILE A 236 -5.83 -0.23 1.09
CA ILE A 236 -4.67 0.14 0.28
C ILE A 236 -3.36 0.01 1.10
N LYS A 237 -3.40 0.26 2.43
CA LYS A 237 -2.26 -0.01 3.32
C LYS A 237 -2.09 -1.52 3.55
N PRO A 238 -0.89 -2.08 3.29
CA PRO A 238 -0.57 -3.45 3.66
C PRO A 238 -0.82 -3.69 5.13
N THR A 239 -1.43 -4.83 5.44
CA THR A 239 -1.84 -5.15 6.81
C THR A 239 -1.72 -6.64 7.06
N THR A 240 -1.88 -7.03 8.31
CA THR A 240 -1.85 -8.41 8.77
C THR A 240 -3.25 -9.02 8.83
N CYS A 241 -3.31 -10.34 8.73
CA CYS A 241 -4.49 -11.10 9.13
C CYS A 241 -4.63 -11.11 10.66
N LYS A 242 -5.73 -11.68 11.16
CA LYS A 242 -6.04 -11.74 12.61
C LYS A 242 -5.15 -12.70 13.42
N LYS A 243 -4.22 -13.43 12.78
CA LYS A 243 -3.32 -14.38 13.46
C LYS A 243 -2.33 -13.61 14.34
N GLN A 244 -2.24 -13.99 15.62
CA GLN A 244 -1.33 -13.36 16.58
C GLN A 244 0.13 -13.36 16.10
N LEU A 245 0.58 -14.47 15.51
CA LEU A 245 1.94 -14.57 14.96
C LEU A 245 2.20 -13.49 13.90
N CYS A 246 1.25 -13.26 12.97
CA CYS A 246 1.41 -12.23 11.94
C CYS A 246 1.44 -10.81 12.53
N ASN A 247 0.59 -10.53 13.52
CA ASN A 247 0.60 -9.24 14.21
C ASN A 247 1.91 -9.00 14.95
N PHE A 248 2.40 -10.00 15.68
CA PHE A 248 3.67 -9.95 16.38
C PHE A 248 4.84 -9.78 15.42
N THR A 249 4.91 -10.58 14.35
CA THR A 249 5.96 -10.46 13.31
C THR A 249 5.95 -9.07 12.66
N PHE A 250 4.77 -8.52 12.38
CA PHE A 250 4.64 -7.17 11.82
C PHE A 250 5.11 -6.08 12.78
N GLN A 251 4.83 -6.22 14.08
CA GLN A 251 5.26 -5.29 15.12
C GLN A 251 6.76 -5.37 15.40
N GLU A 252 7.33 -6.58 15.52
CA GLU A 252 8.72 -6.82 15.94
C GLU A 252 9.73 -6.66 14.80
N LEU A 253 9.45 -7.19 13.61
CA LEU A 253 10.41 -7.16 12.51
C LEU A 253 10.40 -5.84 11.73
N GLY A 254 9.52 -4.88 12.09
CA GLY A 254 9.44 -3.59 11.41
C GLY A 254 9.21 -3.72 9.90
N VAL A 255 8.52 -4.79 9.46
CA VAL A 255 8.29 -5.14 8.03
C VAL A 255 7.21 -4.26 7.39
N GLY A 256 6.71 -3.27 8.13
CA GLY A 256 5.89 -2.16 7.65
C GLY A 256 6.61 -0.82 7.81
N ASN A 257 5.91 0.29 7.65
CA ASN A 257 6.47 1.60 7.93
C ASN A 257 6.84 1.70 9.43
N SER A 258 8.06 2.17 9.72
CA SER A 258 8.48 2.49 11.09
C SER A 258 7.61 3.61 11.65
N LEU A 259 7.45 3.68 12.98
CA LEU A 259 6.71 4.78 13.60
C LEU A 259 7.32 6.13 13.20
N TYR A 260 8.65 6.22 13.21
CA TYR A 260 9.41 7.38 12.75
C TYR A 260 9.03 7.79 11.33
N SER A 261 8.99 6.84 10.39
CA SER A 261 8.68 7.13 8.99
C SER A 261 7.24 7.62 8.78
N GLU A 262 6.26 7.10 9.52
CA GLU A 262 4.87 7.58 9.45
C GLU A 262 4.72 9.00 10.01
N ILE A 263 5.39 9.31 11.12
CA ILE A 263 5.41 10.67 11.69
C ILE A 263 6.14 11.63 10.74
N GLN A 264 7.28 11.20 10.18
CA GLN A 264 8.06 12.00 9.24
C GLN A 264 7.27 12.31 7.96
N ARG A 265 6.54 11.32 7.43
CA ARG A 265 5.74 11.47 6.21
C ARG A 265 4.69 12.58 6.35
N ASP A 266 3.97 12.62 7.48
CA ASP A 266 2.98 13.65 7.74
C ASP A 266 2.68 13.77 9.25
N GLN A 267 3.36 14.73 9.89
CA GLN A 267 3.22 14.98 11.33
C GLN A 267 1.79 15.38 11.71
N ASN A 268 1.08 16.12 10.85
CA ASN A 268 -0.28 16.56 11.13
C ASN A 268 -1.27 15.39 11.11
N VAL A 269 -1.05 14.40 10.24
CA VAL A 269 -1.86 13.18 10.20
C VAL A 269 -1.60 12.32 11.43
N ALA A 270 -0.34 12.13 11.81
CA ALA A 270 -0.01 11.41 13.03
C ALA A 270 -0.62 12.09 14.27
N ASP A 271 -0.55 13.42 14.37
CA ASP A 271 -1.15 14.20 15.45
C ASP A 271 -2.68 14.07 15.47
N LEU A 272 -3.33 14.11 14.30
CA LEU A 272 -4.77 13.89 14.16
C LEU A 272 -5.15 12.51 14.72
N LEU A 273 -4.46 11.44 14.33
CA LEU A 273 -4.77 10.09 14.80
C LEU A 273 -4.62 9.96 16.32
N LEU A 274 -3.57 10.54 16.90
CA LEU A 274 -3.36 10.58 18.35
C LEU A 274 -4.45 11.39 19.07
N THR A 275 -4.77 12.58 18.56
CA THR A 275 -5.85 13.44 19.07
C THR A 275 -7.19 12.71 19.10
N LEU A 276 -7.54 12.06 18.00
CA LEU A 276 -8.81 11.34 17.86
C LEU A 276 -8.90 10.13 18.79
N PHE A 277 -7.81 9.37 18.91
CA PHE A 277 -7.74 8.26 19.85
C PHE A 277 -7.87 8.73 21.30
N ALA A 278 -7.07 9.73 21.70
CA ALA A 278 -7.07 10.28 23.05
C ALA A 278 -8.45 10.80 23.48
N CYS A 279 -9.16 11.44 22.55
CA CYS A 279 -10.50 11.94 22.83
C CYS A 279 -11.54 10.81 22.90
N ALA A 280 -11.35 9.70 22.19
CA ALA A 280 -12.27 8.57 22.19
C ALA A 280 -12.16 7.67 23.43
N LEU A 281 -11.05 7.70 24.18
CA LEU A 281 -10.68 6.75 25.26
C LEU A 281 -11.80 6.41 26.28
N ASP A 282 -12.79 7.27 26.51
CA ASP A 282 -13.84 7.09 27.53
C ASP A 282 -15.26 6.94 26.95
N ASP A 283 -15.37 6.71 25.64
CA ASP A 283 -16.64 6.65 24.93
C ASP A 283 -16.90 5.23 24.39
N LYS A 284 -18.18 4.85 24.26
CA LYS A 284 -18.59 3.57 23.67
C LYS A 284 -18.13 3.41 22.21
N TYR A 285 -17.76 4.52 21.56
CA TYR A 285 -17.22 4.56 20.20
C TYR A 285 -15.70 4.35 20.14
N TYR A 286 -15.06 4.02 21.26
CA TYR A 286 -13.64 3.67 21.38
C TYR A 286 -13.31 2.30 20.75
N LEU A 287 -13.63 2.13 19.47
CA LEU A 287 -13.43 0.88 18.74
C LEU A 287 -12.77 1.16 17.39
N PRO A 288 -11.67 0.46 17.05
CA PRO A 288 -10.97 -0.55 17.85
C PRO A 288 -10.19 0.05 19.03
N CYS A 289 -9.95 -0.77 20.06
CA CYS A 289 -9.09 -0.45 21.20
C CYS A 289 -7.98 -1.51 21.35
N PRO A 290 -6.79 -1.16 21.86
CA PRO A 290 -5.75 -2.12 22.15
C PRO A 290 -6.09 -2.85 23.45
N THR A 291 -6.11 -4.19 23.42
CA THR A 291 -6.52 -5.03 24.56
C THR A 291 -5.47 -5.10 25.67
N GLU A 292 -4.23 -4.70 25.38
CA GLU A 292 -3.07 -4.83 26.27
C GLU A 292 -2.83 -3.60 27.15
N PHE A 293 -3.60 -2.52 26.97
CA PHE A 293 -3.39 -1.25 27.66
C PHE A 293 -4.54 -0.91 28.59
N GLU A 294 -4.19 -0.50 29.81
CA GLU A 294 -5.17 -0.02 30.79
C GLU A 294 -5.62 1.41 30.48
N LEU A 295 -6.92 1.68 30.63
CA LEU A 295 -7.51 2.98 30.29
C LEU A 295 -6.89 4.15 31.06
N THR A 296 -6.65 3.97 32.36
CA THR A 296 -6.07 5.02 33.22
C THR A 296 -4.67 5.41 32.74
N LYS A 297 -3.83 4.40 32.46
CA LYS A 297 -2.49 4.63 31.94
C LYS A 297 -2.49 5.32 30.58
N MET A 298 -3.38 4.91 29.67
CA MET A 298 -3.51 5.59 28.37
C MET A 298 -3.84 7.08 28.54
N LYS A 299 -4.70 7.44 29.50
CA LYS A 299 -5.01 8.85 29.80
C LYS A 299 -3.80 9.60 30.32
N GLU A 300 -3.02 9.01 31.22
CA GLU A 300 -1.77 9.59 31.76
C GLU A 300 -0.74 9.81 30.65
N ILE A 301 -0.57 8.82 29.75
CA ILE A 301 0.34 8.93 28.61
C ILE A 301 0.04 10.17 27.77
N PHE A 302 -1.23 10.45 27.42
CA PHE A 302 -1.58 11.63 26.62
C PHE A 302 -1.43 12.97 27.35
N GLN A 303 -1.30 12.96 28.68
CA GLN A 303 -1.00 14.16 29.45
C GLN A 303 0.49 14.52 29.36
N GLU A 304 1.37 13.52 29.30
CA GLU A 304 2.82 13.69 29.31
C GLU A 304 3.47 13.61 27.92
N LEU A 305 2.80 12.97 26.95
CA LEU A 305 3.33 12.74 25.60
C LEU A 305 3.75 14.09 24.97
N PRO A 306 5.02 14.26 24.57
CA PRO A 306 5.49 15.49 23.95
C PRO A 306 4.83 15.69 22.58
N SER A 307 4.95 16.91 22.02
CA SER A 307 4.48 17.17 20.66
C SER A 307 5.26 16.32 19.65
N LEU A 308 4.62 15.90 18.56
CA LEU A 308 5.30 15.13 17.51
C LEU A 308 6.46 15.91 16.88
N LYS A 309 6.35 17.23 16.82
CA LYS A 309 7.46 18.10 16.39
C LYS A 309 8.68 17.92 17.30
N THR A 310 8.49 17.94 18.62
CA THR A 310 9.57 17.72 19.60
C THR A 310 10.19 16.33 19.45
N ILE A 311 9.39 15.29 19.21
CA ILE A 311 9.90 13.94 18.97
C ILE A 311 10.79 13.93 17.71
N MET A 312 10.32 14.51 16.60
CA MET A 312 11.05 14.53 15.34
C MET A 312 12.32 15.38 15.36
N GLU A 313 12.39 16.40 16.23
CA GLU A 313 13.59 17.21 16.43
C GLU A 313 14.68 16.47 17.23
N ASN A 314 14.31 15.48 18.05
CA ASN A 314 15.23 14.78 18.97
C ASN A 314 15.51 13.31 18.60
N CYS A 315 14.77 12.74 17.65
CA CYS A 315 14.84 11.33 17.30
C CYS A 315 15.07 11.15 15.79
N GLN A 316 15.78 10.09 15.39
CA GLN A 316 16.03 9.78 13.97
C GLN A 316 15.52 8.39 13.54
N ASN A 317 15.06 7.58 14.48
CA ASN A 317 14.53 6.24 14.25
C ASN A 317 13.66 5.79 15.43
N ASP A 318 12.98 4.65 15.29
CA ASP A 318 12.07 4.11 16.30
C ASP A 318 12.75 3.85 17.66
N ASN A 319 14.01 3.41 17.68
CA ASN A 319 14.74 3.16 18.94
C ASN A 319 14.99 4.46 19.70
N ASP A 320 15.26 5.57 18.99
CA ASP A 320 15.42 6.87 19.62
C ASP A 320 14.09 7.35 20.22
N ILE A 321 12.97 7.17 19.48
CA ILE A 321 11.64 7.51 19.97
C ILE A 321 11.33 6.71 21.22
N GLN A 322 11.52 5.38 21.18
CA GLN A 322 11.28 4.49 22.32
C GLN A 322 12.07 4.91 23.56
N LYS A 323 13.36 5.25 23.40
CA LYS A 323 14.17 5.77 24.52
C LYS A 323 13.72 7.14 25.01
N PHE A 324 13.20 7.98 24.13
CA PHE A 324 12.80 9.36 24.45
C PHE A 324 11.46 9.44 25.19
N ILE A 325 10.45 8.66 24.77
CA ILE A 325 9.11 8.67 25.38
C ILE A 325 8.84 7.48 26.31
N GLY A 326 9.72 6.48 26.34
CA GLY A 326 9.55 5.24 27.10
C GLY A 326 8.77 4.16 26.35
N ASP A 327 8.86 2.92 26.86
CA ASP A 327 8.35 1.72 26.19
C ASP A 327 6.81 1.72 26.05
N GLU A 328 6.08 2.02 27.12
CA GLU A 328 4.62 1.97 27.13
C GLU A 328 4.00 3.05 26.21
N PRO A 329 4.42 4.34 26.27
CA PRO A 329 3.98 5.36 25.31
C PRO A 329 4.36 5.03 23.87
N PHE A 330 5.57 4.52 23.65
CA PHE A 330 6.02 4.10 22.32
C PHE A 330 5.13 3.01 21.73
N ASN A 331 4.85 1.96 22.48
CA ASN A 331 4.00 0.86 22.01
C ASN A 331 2.57 1.32 21.74
N LEU A 332 2.02 2.22 22.56
CA LEU A 332 0.69 2.79 22.35
C LEU A 332 0.64 3.65 21.07
N VAL A 333 1.57 4.60 20.92
CA VAL A 333 1.64 5.48 19.75
C VAL A 333 1.86 4.67 18.47
N LYS A 334 2.76 3.69 18.51
CA LYS A 334 3.00 2.73 17.44
C LYS A 334 1.72 1.98 17.07
N TRP A 335 0.97 1.47 18.05
CA TRP A 335 -0.29 0.80 17.80
C TRP A 335 -1.31 1.74 17.14
N ILE A 336 -1.49 2.97 17.63
CA ILE A 336 -2.50 3.91 17.13
C ILE A 336 -2.25 4.21 15.65
N ILE A 337 -1.00 4.58 15.31
CA ILE A 337 -0.63 5.01 13.96
C ILE A 337 -0.57 3.83 13.00
N LEU A 338 0.09 2.73 13.37
CA LEU A 338 0.32 1.61 12.45
C LEU A 338 -0.91 0.70 12.28
N SER A 339 -1.81 0.64 13.26
CA SER A 339 -3.09 -0.07 13.09
C SER A 339 -4.08 0.68 12.20
N ASN A 340 -3.85 1.97 11.91
CA ASN A 340 -4.75 2.77 11.10
C ASN A 340 -4.56 2.49 9.61
N ARG A 341 -5.50 1.73 9.04
CA ARG A 341 -5.51 1.32 7.63
C ARG A 341 -5.86 2.45 6.65
N ALA A 342 -6.48 3.52 7.15
CA ALA A 342 -6.82 4.69 6.34
C ALA A 342 -5.58 5.45 5.86
N GLN A 343 -5.60 5.87 4.59
CA GLN A 343 -4.63 6.82 4.07
C GLN A 343 -5.19 8.21 4.18
N ILE A 344 -4.40 9.06 4.81
CA ILE A 344 -4.80 10.42 5.14
C ILE A 344 -3.60 11.31 4.84
N TYR A 345 -3.87 12.45 4.23
CA TYR A 345 -2.87 13.44 3.85
C TYR A 345 -3.33 14.81 4.32
N CYS A 346 -2.49 15.52 5.05
CA CYS A 346 -2.73 16.93 5.35
C CYS A 346 -2.52 17.75 4.07
N LEU A 347 -3.53 18.52 3.68
CA LEU A 347 -3.45 19.35 2.48
C LEU A 347 -2.71 20.65 2.77
N PRO A 348 -1.66 20.98 2.01
CA PRO A 348 -1.07 22.31 2.05
C PRO A 348 -2.06 23.33 1.49
N ASN A 349 -1.89 24.61 1.86
CA ASN A 349 -2.78 25.70 1.41
C ASN A 349 -2.89 25.84 -0.12
N THR A 350 -1.91 25.34 -0.86
CA THR A 350 -1.90 25.35 -2.34
C THR A 350 -2.86 24.34 -2.96
N LEU A 351 -3.24 23.27 -2.25
CA LEU A 351 -4.17 22.23 -2.73
C LEU A 351 -5.54 22.28 -2.04
N LYS A 352 -5.73 23.18 -1.08
CA LYS A 352 -7.04 23.33 -0.43
C LYS A 352 -8.03 23.92 -1.44
N PRO A 353 -9.22 23.32 -1.60
CA PRO A 353 -10.25 23.88 -2.47
C PRO A 353 -10.57 25.33 -2.10
N SER A 354 -10.71 26.19 -3.09
CA SER A 354 -10.78 27.65 -2.93
C SER A 354 -11.97 28.13 -2.10
N ILE A 355 -12.99 27.28 -1.96
CA ILE A 355 -14.15 27.58 -1.11
C ILE A 355 -13.78 27.65 0.38
N PHE A 356 -12.79 26.89 0.84
CA PHE A 356 -12.43 26.84 2.25
C PHE A 356 -11.45 27.95 2.64
N ASN A 357 -11.57 28.46 3.86
CA ASN A 357 -10.59 29.40 4.39
C ASN A 357 -9.23 28.70 4.55
N LYS A 358 -8.14 29.40 4.24
CA LYS A 358 -6.75 28.93 4.40
C LYS A 358 -6.42 28.53 5.83
N ASP A 359 -7.06 29.14 6.82
CA ASP A 359 -6.88 28.81 8.24
C ASP A 359 -7.49 27.45 8.64
N CYS A 360 -8.38 26.88 7.82
CA CYS A 360 -8.94 25.56 8.06
C CYS A 360 -7.88 24.50 7.76
N ILE A 361 -7.55 23.63 8.74
CA ILE A 361 -6.72 22.46 8.46
C ILE A 361 -7.61 21.42 7.78
N MET A 362 -7.14 20.89 6.66
CA MET A 362 -7.92 19.98 5.83
C MET A 362 -7.08 18.76 5.52
N PHE A 363 -7.67 17.59 5.73
CA PHE A 363 -7.06 16.31 5.43
C PHE A 363 -7.85 15.64 4.31
N MET A 364 -7.15 15.13 3.30
CA MET A 364 -7.73 14.26 2.28
C MET A 364 -7.67 12.82 2.75
N THR A 365 -8.76 12.08 2.58
CA THR A 365 -8.90 10.71 3.09
C THR A 365 -9.22 9.70 2.00
N PHE A 366 -8.57 8.55 2.09
CA PHE A 366 -8.86 7.32 1.34
C PHE A 366 -9.14 6.23 2.38
N LEU A 367 -10.38 6.23 2.89
CA LEU A 367 -10.82 5.34 3.98
C LEU A 367 -11.40 4.01 3.46
N SER A 368 -11.76 3.95 2.18
CA SER A 368 -12.51 2.86 1.59
C SER A 368 -11.60 1.66 1.28
N SER A 369 -12.15 0.46 1.46
CA SER A 369 -11.58 -0.72 0.79
C SER A 369 -11.71 -0.56 -0.73
N PRO A 370 -10.85 -1.20 -1.54
CA PRO A 370 -10.98 -1.19 -3.00
C PRO A 370 -12.39 -1.57 -3.47
N GLN A 371 -13.02 -2.55 -2.79
CA GLN A 371 -14.38 -2.98 -3.07
C GLN A 371 -15.44 -1.91 -2.77
N LYS A 372 -15.30 -1.17 -1.65
CA LYS A 372 -16.22 -0.07 -1.32
C LYS A 372 -16.08 1.08 -2.32
N ASP A 373 -14.86 1.41 -2.71
CA ASP A 373 -14.61 2.41 -3.76
C ASP A 373 -15.20 1.97 -5.10
N GLU A 374 -15.07 0.70 -5.47
CA GLU A 374 -15.66 0.17 -6.70
C GLU A 374 -17.19 0.25 -6.68
N ASN A 375 -17.82 -0.16 -5.57
CA ASN A 375 -19.26 -0.06 -5.38
C ASN A 375 -19.74 1.39 -5.47
N PHE A 376 -19.04 2.31 -4.78
CA PHE A 376 -19.35 3.73 -4.86
C PHE A 376 -19.20 4.27 -6.28
N ASN A 377 -18.14 3.89 -7.00
CA ASN A 377 -17.91 4.32 -8.38
C ASN A 377 -19.01 3.80 -9.33
N LYS A 378 -19.48 2.55 -9.16
CA LYS A 378 -20.63 2.01 -9.92
C LYS A 378 -21.89 2.86 -9.70
N LEU A 379 -22.17 3.21 -8.44
CA LEU A 379 -23.32 4.06 -8.08
C LEU A 379 -23.14 5.49 -8.64
N LYS A 380 -21.95 6.06 -8.52
CA LYS A 380 -21.61 7.38 -9.06
C LYS A 380 -21.77 7.44 -10.58
N SER A 381 -21.33 6.42 -11.32
CA SER A 381 -21.50 6.37 -12.78
C SER A 381 -22.98 6.27 -13.17
N SER A 382 -23.79 5.60 -12.35
CA SER A 382 -25.22 5.39 -12.63
C SER A 382 -26.09 6.60 -12.26
N TYR A 383 -25.78 7.28 -11.16
CA TYR A 383 -26.65 8.30 -10.55
C TYR A 383 -26.00 9.68 -10.44
N GLY A 384 -24.70 9.81 -10.74
CA GLY A 384 -23.89 10.98 -10.39
C GLY A 384 -23.60 11.07 -8.88
N SER A 385 -22.82 12.07 -8.49
CA SER A 385 -22.49 12.34 -7.09
C SER A 385 -22.64 13.83 -6.75
N THR A 386 -22.63 14.14 -5.46
CA THR A 386 -22.60 15.49 -4.91
C THR A 386 -21.78 15.52 -3.64
N PHE A 387 -21.25 16.68 -3.28
CA PHE A 387 -20.57 16.88 -2.01
C PHE A 387 -21.55 17.37 -0.95
N LEU A 388 -21.49 16.79 0.25
CA LEU A 388 -22.30 17.20 1.40
C LEU A 388 -21.47 17.13 2.69
N PHE A 389 -21.78 18.00 3.64
CA PHE A 389 -21.14 18.03 4.95
C PHE A 389 -21.76 17.04 5.92
N HIS A 390 -20.91 16.35 6.69
CA HIS A 390 -21.32 15.56 7.84
C HIS A 390 -20.58 16.02 9.09
N GLY A 391 -21.32 16.37 10.14
CA GLY A 391 -20.78 16.73 11.44
C GLY A 391 -21.00 15.62 12.45
N SER A 392 -19.97 15.29 13.24
CA SER A 392 -20.07 14.32 14.31
C SER A 392 -19.17 14.70 15.47
N HIS A 393 -19.58 14.34 16.69
CA HIS A 393 -18.80 14.54 17.90
C HIS A 393 -17.39 13.94 17.77
N LEU A 394 -16.40 14.62 18.35
CA LEU A 394 -14.98 14.29 18.24
C LEU A 394 -14.67 12.81 18.55
N THR A 395 -15.32 12.27 19.59
CA THR A 395 -15.14 10.90 20.10
C THR A 395 -15.45 9.80 19.08
N ARG A 396 -16.20 10.10 18.01
CA ARG A 396 -16.57 9.12 16.98
C ARG A 396 -15.56 9.00 15.85
N TRP A 397 -14.75 10.03 15.64
CA TRP A 397 -13.89 10.11 14.46
C TRP A 397 -12.79 9.05 14.45
N HIS A 398 -12.33 8.58 15.62
CA HIS A 398 -11.45 7.41 15.69
C HIS A 398 -12.09 6.18 15.02
N SER A 399 -13.37 5.92 15.28
CA SER A 399 -14.09 4.81 14.65
C SER A 399 -14.45 5.09 13.20
N ILE A 400 -14.94 6.29 12.88
CA ILE A 400 -15.32 6.68 11.51
C ILE A 400 -14.12 6.60 10.56
N LEU A 401 -12.92 7.02 10.98
CA LEU A 401 -11.72 6.94 10.15
C LEU A 401 -11.26 5.50 9.89
N ARG A 402 -11.70 4.53 10.70
CA ARG A 402 -11.30 3.12 10.57
C ARG A 402 -12.36 2.25 9.90
N ASN A 403 -13.62 2.59 10.10
CA ASN A 403 -14.77 1.77 9.66
C ASN A 403 -15.64 2.48 8.61
N GLY A 404 -15.41 3.78 8.38
CA GLY A 404 -16.28 4.63 7.58
C GLY A 404 -17.54 5.08 8.32
N LEU A 405 -18.38 5.85 7.63
CA LEU A 405 -19.69 6.23 8.13
C LEU A 405 -20.64 5.03 8.06
N VAL A 406 -21.41 4.82 9.12
CA VAL A 406 -22.41 3.77 9.24
C VAL A 406 -23.77 4.37 9.53
N ASN A 407 -24.83 3.77 8.96
CA ASN A 407 -26.18 4.09 9.37
C ASN A 407 -26.44 3.54 10.77
N ALA A 408 -26.48 4.42 11.76
CA ALA A 408 -26.66 4.06 13.16
C ALA A 408 -28.13 4.01 13.61
N THR A 409 -29.10 4.34 12.75
CA THR A 409 -30.51 4.37 13.15
C THR A 409 -30.98 3.00 13.63
N GLY A 410 -31.66 2.96 14.78
CA GLY A 410 -32.17 1.75 15.42
C GLY A 410 -31.10 0.92 16.13
N THR A 411 -29.85 1.39 16.18
CA THR A 411 -28.74 0.69 16.86
C THR A 411 -28.39 1.34 18.19
N ASN A 412 -27.59 0.66 19.01
CA ASN A 412 -27.00 1.23 20.22
C ASN A 412 -26.07 2.43 19.96
N MET A 413 -25.71 2.70 18.71
CA MET A 413 -24.89 3.84 18.29
C MET A 413 -25.70 5.10 17.95
N GLU A 414 -27.04 5.02 17.85
CA GLU A 414 -27.91 6.18 17.65
C GLU A 414 -27.83 7.14 18.85
N VAL A 415 -27.83 8.45 18.59
CA VAL A 415 -27.79 9.49 19.65
C VAL A 415 -28.75 10.62 19.37
N ASN A 416 -28.81 11.06 18.11
CA ASN A 416 -29.83 11.98 17.65
C ASN A 416 -30.91 11.12 17.00
N GLY A 417 -32.16 11.25 17.46
CA GLY A 417 -33.27 10.51 16.88
C GLY A 417 -33.45 10.82 15.39
N SER A 418 -34.18 9.95 14.70
CA SER A 418 -34.37 9.98 13.24
C SER A 418 -35.49 10.93 12.77
N LYS A 419 -35.43 12.22 13.13
CA LYS A 419 -36.48 13.21 12.82
C LYS A 419 -36.81 13.31 11.32
N PHE A 420 -35.80 13.19 10.47
CA PHE A 420 -35.92 13.27 9.01
C PHE A 420 -35.81 11.88 8.35
N GLY A 421 -36.16 10.83 9.10
CA GLY A 421 -36.09 9.44 8.67
C GLY A 421 -34.77 8.73 9.03
N PRO A 422 -34.69 7.41 8.81
CA PRO A 422 -33.50 6.63 9.10
C PRO A 422 -32.36 6.96 8.13
N GLY A 423 -31.12 6.90 8.60
CA GLY A 423 -29.94 7.07 7.75
C GLY A 423 -28.81 7.87 8.38
N ILE A 424 -27.76 8.04 7.58
CA ILE A 424 -26.65 8.95 7.81
C ILE A 424 -27.10 10.34 7.36
N TYR A 425 -26.89 11.34 8.22
CA TYR A 425 -27.35 12.70 8.01
C TYR A 425 -26.26 13.57 7.40
N PHE A 426 -26.63 14.35 6.40
CA PHE A 426 -25.76 15.31 5.73
C PHE A 426 -26.46 16.66 5.52
N SER A 427 -25.70 17.68 5.16
CA SER A 427 -26.20 19.00 4.77
C SER A 427 -25.37 19.57 3.63
N ARG A 428 -26.01 20.34 2.74
CA ARG A 428 -25.31 21.18 1.76
C ARG A 428 -24.59 22.37 2.39
N GLU A 429 -25.06 22.80 3.57
CA GLU A 429 -24.54 23.93 4.31
C GLU A 429 -23.75 23.48 5.55
N SER A 430 -22.54 24.00 5.72
CA SER A 430 -21.64 23.60 6.81
C SER A 430 -22.20 23.99 8.19
N ASP A 431 -22.91 25.11 8.29
CA ASP A 431 -23.48 25.63 9.54
C ASP A 431 -24.62 24.75 10.12
N VAL A 432 -25.26 23.93 9.30
CA VAL A 432 -26.24 22.92 9.75
C VAL A 432 -25.52 21.72 10.37
N SER A 433 -24.37 21.34 9.81
CA SER A 433 -23.58 20.20 10.28
C SER A 433 -22.66 20.56 11.46
N LEU A 434 -22.20 21.81 11.56
CA LEU A 434 -21.21 22.24 12.56
C LEU A 434 -21.68 22.06 14.03
N PRO A 435 -22.95 22.32 14.40
CA PRO A 435 -23.44 22.08 15.76
C PRO A 435 -23.35 20.61 16.20
N TYR A 436 -23.35 19.67 15.26
CA TYR A 436 -23.17 18.24 15.54
C TYR A 436 -21.71 17.85 15.77
N ALA A 437 -20.76 18.63 15.25
CA ALA A 437 -19.32 18.43 15.49
C ALA A 437 -18.96 18.73 16.96
N ARG A 438 -19.48 19.85 17.48
CA ARG A 438 -19.21 20.43 18.81
C ARG A 438 -17.72 20.74 19.05
N ASN A 439 -17.45 21.85 19.72
CA ASN A 439 -16.10 22.14 20.20
C ASN A 439 -15.81 21.26 21.41
N CYS A 440 -14.69 20.53 21.37
CA CYS A 440 -14.25 19.64 22.43
C CYS A 440 -12.85 20.03 22.90
N GLU A 441 -12.57 19.79 24.17
CA GLU A 441 -11.20 19.87 24.69
C GLU A 441 -10.37 18.72 24.11
N ASN A 442 -9.22 19.05 23.54
CA ASN A 442 -8.28 18.07 23.02
C ASN A 442 -7.57 17.37 24.19
N LYS A 443 -7.73 16.04 24.27
CA LYS A 443 -7.12 15.22 25.32
C LYS A 443 -5.63 14.91 25.06
N TYR A 444 -5.13 15.12 23.85
CA TYR A 444 -3.70 15.19 23.59
C TYR A 444 -3.21 16.63 23.83
N ILE A 445 -2.72 16.87 25.03
CA ILE A 445 -2.38 18.20 25.58
C ILE A 445 -1.39 18.97 24.70
N ASN A 446 -0.43 18.26 24.10
CA ASN A 446 0.65 18.84 23.30
C ASN A 446 0.41 18.76 21.78
N SER A 447 -0.84 18.51 21.37
CA SER A 447 -1.25 18.45 19.97
C SER A 447 -1.01 19.78 19.23
N ALA A 448 -0.50 19.70 18.00
CA ALA A 448 -0.38 20.81 17.08
C ALA A 448 -1.75 21.33 16.57
N LEU A 449 -2.83 20.55 16.72
CA LEU A 449 -4.19 20.93 16.33
C LEU A 449 -4.88 21.86 17.34
N GLY A 450 -4.21 22.13 18.47
CA GLY A 450 -4.66 23.06 19.49
C GLY A 450 -5.49 22.41 20.61
N ARG A 451 -5.81 23.22 21.62
CA ARG A 451 -6.50 22.79 22.86
C ARG A 451 -7.99 22.58 22.72
N VAL A 452 -8.61 23.23 21.74
CA VAL A 452 -10.03 23.09 21.42
C VAL A 452 -10.13 22.70 19.96
N ILE A 453 -10.85 21.62 19.71
CA ILE A 453 -10.96 21.04 18.38
C ILE A 453 -12.40 20.66 18.07
N SER A 454 -12.80 20.89 16.82
CA SER A 454 -14.03 20.39 16.22
C SER A 454 -13.72 19.78 14.86
N LEU A 455 -14.43 18.70 14.52
CA LEU A 455 -14.24 17.97 13.26
C LEU A 455 -15.54 17.86 12.47
N MET A 456 -15.42 18.11 11.17
CA MET A 456 -16.47 17.90 10.18
C MET A 456 -15.87 17.18 8.97
N SER A 457 -16.65 16.41 8.23
CA SER A 457 -16.22 15.91 6.93
C SER A 457 -16.96 16.56 5.77
N LEU A 458 -16.26 16.64 4.64
CA LEU A 458 -16.87 16.77 3.33
C LEU A 458 -16.93 15.38 2.69
N CYS A 459 -18.14 14.89 2.46
CA CYS A 459 -18.43 13.57 1.92
C CYS A 459 -18.84 13.70 0.46
N GLU A 460 -18.36 12.78 -0.38
CA GLU A 460 -18.92 12.57 -1.72
C GLU A 460 -20.03 11.52 -1.61
N VAL A 461 -21.24 11.88 -2.03
CA VAL A 461 -22.45 11.08 -1.89
C VAL A 461 -23.04 10.81 -3.26
N ALA A 462 -23.26 9.54 -3.60
CA ALA A 462 -23.94 9.16 -4.83
C ALA A 462 -25.43 9.52 -4.73
N LYS A 463 -26.01 10.07 -5.80
CA LYS A 463 -27.41 10.54 -5.82
C LYS A 463 -28.39 9.38 -6.04
N THR A 464 -28.21 8.29 -5.30
CA THR A 464 -29.08 7.12 -5.40
C THR A 464 -30.50 7.46 -4.97
N PRO A 465 -31.52 6.67 -5.37
CA PRO A 465 -32.91 6.88 -4.91
C PRO A 465 -33.09 6.88 -3.37
N ASP A 466 -32.13 6.31 -2.65
CA ASP A 466 -32.09 6.26 -1.19
C ASP A 466 -31.62 7.56 -0.55
N LEU A 467 -30.98 8.47 -1.29
CA LEU A 467 -30.63 9.81 -0.81
C LEU A 467 -31.89 10.68 -0.75
N LYS A 468 -32.42 10.92 0.44
CA LYS A 468 -33.60 11.78 0.64
C LYS A 468 -33.16 13.20 0.90
N ASP A 469 -33.50 14.10 -0.01
CA ASP A 469 -33.35 15.55 0.15
C ASP A 469 -34.60 16.14 0.83
N GLN A 470 -34.38 16.82 1.96
CA GLN A 470 -35.41 17.51 2.74
C GLN A 470 -35.04 18.99 2.92
N GLY A 471 -34.44 19.58 1.87
CA GLY A 471 -33.98 20.96 1.80
C GLY A 471 -32.56 21.12 2.31
N ARG A 472 -32.40 21.55 3.57
CA ARG A 472 -31.08 21.75 4.17
C ARG A 472 -30.48 20.45 4.74
N VAL A 473 -31.30 19.41 4.90
CA VAL A 473 -30.90 18.12 5.48
C VAL A 473 -31.11 17.01 4.46
N HIS A 474 -30.12 16.13 4.36
CA HIS A 474 -30.18 14.93 3.53
C HIS A 474 -30.01 13.70 4.41
N THR A 475 -30.71 12.60 4.10
CA THR A 475 -30.55 11.31 4.77
C THR A 475 -30.25 10.20 3.77
N LEU A 476 -29.31 9.32 4.12
CA LEU A 476 -28.88 8.20 3.28
C LEU A 476 -28.79 6.92 4.11
N GLN A 477 -29.48 5.87 3.68
CA GLN A 477 -29.44 4.59 4.40
C GLN A 477 -28.28 3.69 3.98
N ASP A 478 -27.94 3.67 2.68
CA ASP A 478 -26.86 2.84 2.14
C ASP A 478 -25.48 3.50 2.36
N ALA A 479 -24.69 2.93 3.28
CA ALA A 479 -23.33 3.37 3.56
C ALA A 479 -22.32 3.13 2.42
N ASN A 480 -22.68 2.34 1.39
CA ASN A 480 -21.87 2.17 0.17
C ASN A 480 -22.02 3.35 -0.80
N ALA A 481 -23.08 4.14 -0.67
CA ALA A 481 -23.34 5.32 -1.50
C ALA A 481 -22.65 6.59 -0.97
N VAL A 482 -21.71 6.47 -0.01
CA VAL A 482 -20.95 7.61 0.53
C VAL A 482 -19.49 7.28 0.78
N ILE A 483 -18.62 8.21 0.40
CA ILE A 483 -17.21 8.22 0.77
C ILE A 483 -16.89 9.51 1.53
N VAL A 484 -16.19 9.39 2.66
CA VAL A 484 -15.57 10.54 3.34
C VAL A 484 -14.33 10.91 2.53
N ARG A 485 -14.33 12.09 1.89
CA ARG A 485 -13.22 12.55 1.06
C ARG A 485 -12.29 13.48 1.83
N PHE A 486 -12.85 14.31 2.69
CA PHE A 486 -12.06 15.26 3.47
C PHE A 486 -12.51 15.34 4.92
N ILE A 487 -11.54 15.52 5.80
CA ILE A 487 -11.74 15.93 7.19
C ILE A 487 -11.30 17.38 7.32
N LEU A 488 -12.17 18.18 7.91
CA LEU A 488 -11.97 19.59 8.14
C LEU A 488 -11.90 19.81 9.65
N VAL A 489 -10.81 20.44 10.10
CA VAL A 489 -10.57 20.74 11.52
C VAL A 489 -10.77 22.22 11.77
N ASN A 490 -11.57 22.54 12.79
CA ASN A 490 -11.84 23.90 13.24
C ASN A 490 -12.39 24.81 12.12
N VAL A 491 -13.36 24.29 11.38
CA VAL A 491 -14.06 25.02 10.31
C VAL A 491 -14.65 26.32 10.87
N LYS A 492 -14.32 27.44 10.22
CA LYS A 492 -14.89 28.75 10.50
C LYS A 492 -15.66 29.23 9.26
N GLY A 493 -16.79 29.89 9.46
CA GLY A 493 -17.64 30.38 8.38
C GLY A 493 -18.77 29.43 7.99
N SER A 494 -19.62 29.89 7.07
CA SER A 494 -20.72 29.10 6.50
C SER A 494 -20.46 28.89 5.00
N TYR A 495 -20.49 27.63 4.59
CA TYR A 495 -20.21 27.18 3.24
C TYR A 495 -21.39 26.41 2.71
N ASP A 496 -21.81 26.68 1.48
CA ASP A 496 -22.85 25.93 0.77
C ASP A 496 -22.25 25.28 -0.48
N VAL A 497 -22.06 23.97 -0.43
CA VAL A 497 -21.38 23.20 -1.49
C VAL A 497 -22.27 22.87 -2.68
N ILE A 498 -23.55 23.22 -2.64
CA ILE A 498 -24.43 23.15 -3.81
C ILE A 498 -24.54 24.52 -4.48
N ALA A 499 -24.63 25.61 -3.71
CA ALA A 499 -24.63 26.96 -4.27
C ALA A 499 -23.26 27.35 -4.85
N THR A 500 -22.19 26.94 -4.17
CA THR A 500 -20.81 27.14 -4.58
C THR A 500 -20.10 25.78 -4.59
N PRO A 501 -20.25 24.97 -5.64
CA PRO A 501 -19.57 23.68 -5.71
C PRO A 501 -18.05 23.85 -5.67
N PRO A 502 -17.31 22.98 -4.95
CA PRO A 502 -15.85 23.00 -5.00
C PRO A 502 -15.38 22.53 -6.39
N ILE A 503 -14.65 23.39 -7.10
CA ILE A 503 -14.22 23.18 -8.50
C ILE A 503 -12.77 22.70 -8.63
N ASP A 504 -11.98 22.85 -7.57
CA ASP A 504 -10.55 22.57 -7.47
C ASP A 504 -10.27 21.50 -6.42
N ILE A 505 -11.03 20.40 -6.48
CA ILE A 505 -10.85 19.25 -5.61
C ILE A 505 -9.51 18.56 -5.95
N PRO A 506 -8.54 18.49 -5.01
CA PRO A 506 -7.26 17.85 -5.27
C PRO A 506 -7.44 16.35 -5.47
N THR A 507 -6.67 15.80 -6.38
CA THR A 507 -6.55 14.36 -6.62
C THR A 507 -5.43 13.78 -5.77
N ILE A 508 -5.37 12.44 -5.68
CA ILE A 508 -4.23 11.78 -5.04
C ILE A 508 -2.92 12.15 -5.73
N LYS A 509 -2.93 12.29 -7.06
CA LYS A 509 -1.74 12.64 -7.84
C LYS A 509 -1.19 14.01 -7.42
N ASP A 510 -2.07 15.00 -7.26
CA ASP A 510 -1.65 16.36 -6.84
C ASP A 510 -0.95 16.34 -5.48
N VAL A 511 -1.49 15.55 -4.54
CA VAL A 511 -0.89 15.37 -3.20
C VAL A 511 0.47 14.68 -3.28
N LEU A 512 0.59 13.64 -4.10
CA LEU A 512 1.81 12.85 -4.24
C LEU A 512 2.91 13.60 -4.99
N GLU A 513 2.57 14.39 -5.99
CA GLU A 513 3.51 15.24 -6.72
C GLU A 513 4.12 16.30 -5.80
N LEU A 514 3.32 16.91 -4.92
CA LEU A 514 3.86 17.84 -3.92
C LEU A 514 4.82 17.16 -2.93
N GLN A 515 4.50 15.94 -2.49
CA GLN A 515 5.40 15.19 -1.61
C GLN A 515 6.73 14.84 -2.29
N LYS A 516 6.73 14.56 -3.59
CA LYS A 516 7.97 14.37 -4.37
C LYS A 516 8.82 15.64 -4.47
N SER A 517 8.19 16.82 -4.52
CA SER A 517 8.90 18.10 -4.60
C SER A 517 9.41 18.63 -3.25
N SER A 518 8.97 18.03 -2.14
CA SER A 518 9.28 18.46 -0.77
C SER A 518 10.36 17.61 -0.08
N ASN A 519 10.78 16.51 -0.72
CA ASN A 519 11.97 15.71 -0.39
C ASN A 519 13.07 16.01 -1.40
#